data_AF-A0A4P6TK61-F1
#
_entry.id   AF-A0A4P6TK61-F1
#
_cell.length_a   1.000
_cell.length_b   1.000
_cell.length_c   1.000
_cell.angle_alpha   90.00
_cell.angle_beta   90.00
_cell.angle_gamma   90.00
#
_symmetry.space_group_name_H-M   'P 1'
#
loop_
_entity.id
_entity.type
_entity.pdbx_description
1 polymer ?
#
loop_
_entity_poly.entity_id
_entity_poly.type
_entity_poly.pdbx_seq_one_letter_code
_entity_poly.pdbx_strand_id
1 'polypeptide(L)'
;MKTRVHRLAGWLLLAASVSSLTACVVTPTRTQVVYKPVPVTVQAPVAVRWNPAEHPYYAHAMSDLRQARALLARPDVQPVQDDERWAVGAIDAALKEMSQASIQDGKNPWQIPAPDARLNPTDRFHQALQLLEQARRDASHREDDPWVRDLQGRILHHIDDAHRATQQAIADALR
;
A
#
# COMPACT_ATOMS: atom_id res chain seq x y z
N MET A 1 30.94 62.83 9.43
CA MET A 1 31.49 63.95 10.23
C MET A 1 30.90 63.91 11.63
N LYS A 2 31.77 63.98 12.65
CA LYS A 2 31.54 64.38 14.04
C LYS A 2 30.60 63.52 14.92
N THR A 3 31.28 62.72 15.73
CA THR A 3 30.98 62.30 17.10
C THR A 3 30.29 63.37 17.96
N ARG A 4 29.52 62.92 18.97
CA ARG A 4 29.20 63.54 20.29
C ARG A 4 28.18 62.59 20.97
N VAL A 5 28.11 62.33 22.27
CA VAL A 5 28.66 62.92 23.50
C VAL A 5 28.42 61.93 24.65
N HIS A 6 29.38 61.84 25.57
CA HIS A 6 29.25 61.20 26.88
C HIS A 6 28.26 61.93 27.79
N ARG A 7 27.51 61.21 28.65
CA ARG A 7 27.19 61.71 30.00
C ARG A 7 27.18 60.61 31.05
N LEU A 8 27.80 60.97 32.16
CA LEU A 8 28.05 60.24 33.40
C LEU A 8 26.85 60.29 34.35
N ALA A 9 26.91 59.36 35.31
CA ALA A 9 26.54 59.48 36.71
C ALA A 9 25.06 59.36 37.11
N GLY A 10 24.85 58.55 38.15
CA GLY A 10 23.59 58.44 38.88
C GLY A 10 23.60 57.26 39.83
N TRP A 11 24.47 57.28 40.84
CA TRP A 11 24.38 56.39 41.99
C TRP A 11 23.15 56.73 42.82
N LEU A 12 22.34 55.74 43.18
CA LEU A 12 21.48 55.82 44.36
C LEU A 12 21.55 54.50 45.12
N LEU A 13 22.20 54.57 46.29
CA LEU A 13 22.20 53.54 47.33
C LEU A 13 20.82 53.46 47.95
N LEU A 14 20.28 52.26 48.07
CA LEU A 14 19.15 51.97 48.94
C LEU A 14 19.54 50.80 49.84
N ALA A 15 19.72 51.13 51.11
CA ALA A 15 19.97 50.20 52.19
C ALA A 15 18.70 49.38 52.47
N ALA A 16 18.86 48.06 52.56
CA ALA A 16 17.88 47.20 53.19
C ALA A 16 18.64 46.14 54.01
N SER A 17 18.63 46.35 55.33
CA SER A 17 18.97 45.37 56.35
C SER A 17 18.03 44.16 56.21
N VAL A 18 18.59 42.98 55.98
CA VAL A 18 17.84 41.72 56.07
C VAL A 18 18.60 40.76 56.99
N SER A 19 17.89 40.34 58.03
CA SER A 19 18.28 39.48 59.13
C SER A 19 18.95 38.19 58.68
N SER A 20 20.09 37.87 59.28
CA SER A 20 20.83 36.62 59.04
C SER A 20 20.11 35.44 59.70
N LEU A 21 19.47 34.60 58.89
CA LEU A 21 19.10 33.24 59.27
C LEU A 21 20.19 32.30 58.75
N THR A 22 21.07 31.84 59.64
CA THR A 22 22.08 30.83 59.30
C THR A 22 21.38 29.48 59.17
N ALA A 23 20.93 29.14 57.96
CA ALA A 23 20.53 27.79 57.61
C ALA A 23 21.79 26.95 57.32
N CYS A 24 22.04 25.92 58.12
CA CYS A 24 23.04 24.90 57.81
C CYS A 24 22.60 24.14 56.56
N VAL A 25 23.13 24.49 55.39
CA VAL A 25 22.93 23.71 54.16
C VAL A 25 23.86 22.51 54.21
N VAL A 26 23.35 21.36 54.62
CA VAL A 26 24.01 20.06 54.40
C VAL A 26 23.91 19.77 52.91
N THR A 27 25.02 19.89 52.19
CA THR A 27 25.11 19.46 50.79
C THR A 27 25.21 17.94 50.75
N PRO A 28 24.22 17.21 50.20
CA PRO A 28 24.40 15.79 49.95
C PRO A 28 25.48 15.62 48.87
N THR A 29 26.44 14.73 49.13
CA THR A 29 27.43 14.32 48.12
C THR A 29 26.68 13.74 46.92
N ARG A 30 26.64 14.48 45.82
CA ARG A 30 26.01 14.05 44.58
C ARG A 30 26.85 12.94 43.96
N THR A 31 26.55 11.69 44.30
CA THR A 31 27.14 10.51 43.64
C THR A 31 26.73 10.53 42.17
N GLN A 32 27.69 10.78 41.29
CA GLN A 32 27.50 10.69 39.84
C GLN A 32 27.39 9.21 39.46
N VAL A 33 26.21 8.76 39.05
CA VAL A 33 26.03 7.42 38.48
C VAL A 33 26.64 7.42 37.08
N VAL A 34 27.81 6.81 36.92
CA VAL A 34 28.46 6.64 35.62
C VAL A 34 27.67 5.59 34.83
N TYR A 35 26.79 6.05 33.96
CA TYR A 35 26.08 5.17 33.03
C TYR A 35 27.08 4.60 32.00
N LYS A 36 27.30 3.28 32.07
CA LYS A 36 27.95 2.53 30.98
C LYS A 36 26.85 2.09 30.01
N PRO A 37 26.77 2.64 28.79
CA PRO A 37 25.79 2.17 27.83
C PRO A 37 26.11 0.72 27.48
N VAL A 38 25.15 -0.17 27.73
CA VAL A 38 25.16 -1.49 27.11
C VAL A 38 24.83 -1.26 25.64
N PRO A 39 25.68 -1.68 24.69
CA PRO A 39 25.32 -1.61 23.28
C PRO A 39 24.13 -2.55 23.04
N VAL A 40 22.95 -1.97 22.88
CA VAL A 40 21.78 -2.70 22.37
C VAL A 40 21.93 -2.73 20.87
N THR A 41 22.33 -3.88 20.32
CA THR A 41 22.33 -4.09 18.88
C THR A 41 20.87 -4.13 18.41
N VAL A 42 20.37 -3.03 17.88
CA VAL A 42 19.09 -3.02 17.17
C VAL A 42 19.31 -3.79 15.87
N GLN A 43 18.89 -5.05 15.83
CA GLN A 43 18.79 -5.77 14.57
C GLN A 43 17.75 -5.05 13.71
N ALA A 44 18.21 -4.45 12.62
CA ALA A 44 17.32 -3.88 11.61
C ALA A 44 16.35 -4.97 11.15
N PRO A 45 15.06 -4.66 10.91
CA PRO A 45 14.13 -5.64 10.38
C PRO A 45 14.71 -6.18 9.06
N VAL A 46 14.79 -7.50 8.94
CA VAL A 46 15.12 -8.15 7.68
C VAL A 46 14.03 -7.70 6.70
N ALA A 47 14.41 -6.94 5.67
CA ALA A 47 13.48 -6.60 4.62
C ALA A 47 12.97 -7.91 4.00
N VAL A 48 11.68 -8.19 4.18
CA VAL A 48 10.99 -9.26 3.46
C VAL A 48 11.16 -8.95 1.98
N ARG A 49 11.96 -9.75 1.28
CA ARG A 49 12.19 -9.58 -0.15
C ARG A 49 11.21 -10.51 -0.87
N TRP A 50 10.22 -9.93 -1.52
CA TRP A 50 9.42 -10.64 -2.50
C TRP A 50 10.32 -11.07 -3.67
N ASN A 51 10.28 -12.35 -4.05
CA ASN A 51 11.00 -12.87 -5.21
C ASN A 51 10.01 -13.46 -6.22
N PRO A 52 9.71 -12.79 -7.34
CA PRO A 52 8.75 -13.29 -8.33
C PRO A 52 9.03 -14.72 -8.83
N ALA A 53 10.30 -15.15 -8.84
CA ALA A 53 10.68 -16.50 -9.27
C ALA A 53 10.22 -17.59 -8.28
N GLU A 54 9.97 -17.24 -7.01
CA GLU A 54 9.46 -18.15 -5.99
C GLU A 54 7.94 -18.30 -6.07
N HIS A 55 7.25 -17.43 -6.81
CA HIS A 55 5.79 -17.38 -6.88
C HIS A 55 5.26 -17.35 -8.33
N PRO A 56 5.56 -18.37 -9.15
CA PRO A 56 5.22 -18.41 -10.58
C PRO A 56 3.71 -18.36 -10.87
N TYR A 57 2.88 -18.80 -9.92
CA TYR A 57 1.42 -18.81 -10.05
C TYR A 57 0.82 -17.40 -10.13
N TYR A 58 1.39 -16.37 -9.50
CA TYR A 58 0.87 -15.01 -9.71
C TYR A 58 1.12 -14.49 -11.12
N ALA A 59 2.19 -14.91 -11.79
CA ALA A 59 2.41 -14.53 -13.18
C ALA A 59 1.32 -15.12 -14.09
N HIS A 60 0.91 -16.37 -13.84
CA HIS A 60 -0.22 -16.98 -14.52
C HIS A 60 -1.53 -16.24 -14.21
N ALA A 61 -1.81 -15.98 -12.93
CA ALA A 61 -3.00 -15.22 -12.52
C ALA A 61 -3.06 -13.83 -13.18
N MET A 62 -1.95 -13.09 -13.23
CA MET A 62 -1.89 -11.80 -13.94
C MET A 62 -2.17 -11.94 -15.43
N SER A 63 -1.68 -13.00 -16.07
CA SER A 63 -1.93 -13.26 -17.49
C SER A 63 -3.42 -13.51 -17.76
N ASP A 64 -4.07 -14.29 -16.90
CA ASP A 64 -5.48 -14.61 -17.03
C ASP A 64 -6.38 -13.40 -16.73
N LEU A 65 -6.03 -12.61 -15.71
CA LEU A 65 -6.72 -11.36 -15.39
C LEU A 65 -6.68 -10.36 -16.54
N ARG A 66 -5.52 -10.21 -17.21
CA ARG A 66 -5.42 -9.32 -18.38
C ARG A 66 -6.28 -9.80 -19.55
N GLN A 67 -6.35 -11.12 -19.78
CA GLN A 67 -7.20 -11.69 -20.81
C GLN A 67 -8.69 -11.51 -20.47
N ALA A 68 -9.09 -11.76 -19.23
CA ALA A 68 -10.46 -11.54 -18.75
C ALA A 68 -10.84 -10.07 -18.93
N ARG A 69 -9.96 -9.15 -18.54
CA ARG A 69 -10.14 -7.71 -18.74
C ARG A 69 -10.35 -7.36 -20.21
N ALA A 70 -9.56 -7.93 -21.13
CA ALA A 70 -9.69 -7.66 -22.56
C ALA A 70 -11.04 -8.15 -23.12
N LEU A 71 -11.57 -9.26 -22.61
CA LEU A 71 -12.91 -9.73 -22.99
C LEU A 71 -14.04 -8.83 -22.47
N LEU A 72 -13.83 -8.18 -21.32
CA LEU A 72 -14.82 -7.32 -20.65
C LEU A 72 -14.72 -5.84 -21.03
N ALA A 73 -13.55 -5.32 -21.36
CA ALA A 73 -13.37 -3.90 -21.61
C ALA A 73 -13.66 -3.55 -23.09
N ARG A 74 -14.95 -3.41 -23.46
CA ARG A 74 -15.34 -2.91 -24.78
C ARG A 74 -15.67 -1.40 -24.75
N PRO A 75 -14.87 -0.55 -25.41
CA PRO A 75 -15.22 0.86 -25.60
C PRO A 75 -16.25 1.07 -26.73
N ASP A 76 -16.45 0.08 -27.60
CA ASP A 76 -17.14 0.19 -28.89
C ASP A 76 -18.59 -0.32 -28.90
N VAL A 77 -19.05 -0.96 -27.83
CA VAL A 77 -20.42 -1.48 -27.69
C VAL A 77 -21.12 -0.69 -26.59
N GLN A 78 -22.08 0.14 -26.99
CA GLN A 78 -22.88 0.95 -26.07
C GLN A 78 -24.32 0.43 -26.04
N PRO A 79 -24.96 0.40 -24.87
CA PRO A 79 -24.44 0.82 -23.56
C PRO A 79 -23.60 -0.27 -22.87
N VAL A 80 -22.43 0.10 -22.30
CA VAL A 80 -21.69 -0.78 -21.39
C VAL A 80 -22.52 -0.91 -20.11
N GLN A 81 -22.90 -2.13 -19.72
CA GLN A 81 -23.72 -2.33 -18.52
C GLN A 81 -22.93 -2.01 -17.25
N ASP A 82 -23.63 -1.61 -16.19
CA ASP A 82 -22.99 -1.19 -14.92
C ASP A 82 -22.13 -2.31 -14.33
N ASP A 83 -22.63 -3.54 -14.33
CA ASP A 83 -21.91 -4.71 -13.80
C ASP A 83 -20.65 -5.06 -14.60
N GLU A 84 -20.65 -4.85 -15.92
CA GLU A 84 -19.46 -5.03 -16.76
C GLU A 84 -18.37 -4.04 -16.36
N ARG A 85 -18.74 -2.76 -16.11
CA ARG A 85 -17.78 -1.75 -15.62
C ARG A 85 -17.25 -2.10 -14.23
N TRP A 86 -18.11 -2.65 -13.37
CA TRP A 86 -17.69 -3.07 -12.03
C TRP A 86 -16.74 -4.26 -12.09
N ALA A 87 -16.99 -5.24 -12.95
CA ALA A 87 -16.10 -6.37 -13.18
C ALA A 87 -14.71 -5.91 -13.67
N VAL A 88 -14.66 -5.01 -14.66
CA VAL A 88 -13.39 -4.43 -15.15
C VAL A 88 -12.67 -3.68 -14.02
N GLY A 89 -13.38 -2.88 -13.23
CA GLY A 89 -12.80 -2.14 -12.11
C GLY A 89 -12.21 -3.04 -11.03
N ALA A 90 -12.87 -4.16 -10.72
CA ALA A 90 -12.37 -5.15 -9.77
C ALA A 90 -11.10 -5.85 -10.30
N ILE A 91 -11.06 -6.19 -11.60
CA ILE A 91 -9.84 -6.75 -12.22
C ILE A 91 -8.69 -5.74 -12.17
N ASP A 92 -8.96 -4.46 -12.44
CA ASP A 92 -7.96 -3.39 -12.36
C ASP A 92 -7.41 -3.23 -10.94
N ALA A 93 -8.26 -3.39 -9.92
CA ALA A 93 -7.82 -3.37 -8.52
C ALA A 93 -6.90 -4.58 -8.20
N ALA A 94 -7.27 -5.79 -8.63
CA ALA A 94 -6.41 -6.98 -8.45
C ALA A 94 -5.05 -6.82 -9.12
N LEU A 95 -5.02 -6.37 -10.38
CA LEU A 95 -3.78 -6.12 -11.13
C LEU A 95 -2.92 -5.03 -10.49
N LYS A 96 -3.55 -4.01 -9.88
CA LYS A 96 -2.85 -2.96 -9.16
C LYS A 96 -2.19 -3.49 -7.89
N GLU A 97 -2.88 -4.29 -7.08
CA GLU A 97 -2.31 -4.93 -5.89
C GLU A 97 -1.07 -5.77 -6.27
N MET A 98 -1.20 -6.62 -7.29
CA MET A 98 -0.08 -7.44 -7.81
C MET A 98 1.08 -6.57 -8.32
N SER A 99 0.79 -5.50 -9.06
CA SER A 99 1.82 -4.62 -9.60
C SER A 99 2.53 -3.81 -8.51
N GLN A 100 1.81 -3.33 -7.48
CA GLN A 100 2.40 -2.58 -6.37
C GLN A 100 3.30 -3.46 -5.50
N ALA A 101 2.97 -4.74 -5.38
CA ALA A 101 3.83 -5.75 -4.77
C ALA A 101 5.07 -6.11 -5.64
N SER A 102 5.30 -5.42 -6.75
CA SER A 102 6.37 -5.70 -7.71
C SER A 102 6.33 -7.13 -8.27
N ILE A 103 5.14 -7.72 -8.38
CA ILE A 103 4.92 -8.93 -9.16
C ILE A 103 4.94 -8.51 -10.63
N GLN A 104 6.12 -8.56 -11.25
CA GLN A 104 6.29 -8.17 -12.65
C GLN A 104 6.53 -9.40 -13.52
N ASP A 105 5.50 -9.81 -14.26
CA ASP A 105 5.58 -10.70 -15.45
C ASP A 105 6.34 -10.02 -16.63
N GLY A 106 6.89 -8.81 -16.45
CA GLY A 106 7.53 -8.03 -17.52
C GLY A 106 6.52 -7.42 -18.52
N LYS A 107 5.22 -7.71 -18.37
CA LYS A 107 4.15 -7.11 -19.18
C LYS A 107 3.55 -5.89 -18.47
N ASN A 108 3.31 -4.82 -19.23
CA ASN A 108 2.62 -3.63 -18.73
C ASN A 108 1.18 -4.01 -18.30
N PRO A 109 0.79 -3.86 -17.02
CA PRO A 109 -0.53 -4.24 -16.53
C PRO A 109 -1.67 -3.44 -17.19
N TRP A 110 -1.36 -2.25 -17.70
CA TRP A 110 -2.32 -1.37 -18.37
C TRP A 110 -2.34 -1.53 -19.89
N GLN A 111 -1.50 -2.41 -20.43
CA GLN A 111 -1.55 -2.73 -21.85
C GLN A 111 -2.70 -3.72 -22.09
N ILE A 112 -3.77 -3.21 -22.68
CA ILE A 112 -4.99 -3.95 -22.98
C ILE A 112 -4.79 -4.63 -24.34
N PRO A 113 -4.75 -5.97 -24.43
CA PRO A 113 -4.85 -6.63 -25.73
C PRO A 113 -6.20 -6.27 -26.37
N ALA A 114 -6.22 -6.05 -27.68
CA ALA A 114 -7.47 -5.78 -28.38
C ALA A 114 -8.43 -6.97 -28.18
N PRO A 115 -9.70 -6.73 -27.80
CA PRO A 115 -10.69 -7.79 -27.72
C PRO A 115 -10.85 -8.45 -29.10
N ASP A 116 -11.09 -9.77 -29.13
CA ASP A 116 -11.58 -10.39 -30.36
C ASP A 116 -13.01 -9.88 -30.64
N ALA A 117 -13.12 -8.97 -31.61
CA ALA A 117 -14.36 -8.31 -31.97
C ALA A 117 -15.43 -9.29 -32.52
N ARG A 118 -15.07 -10.55 -32.80
CA ARG A 118 -15.95 -11.57 -33.38
C ARG A 118 -16.76 -12.36 -32.34
N LEU A 119 -16.48 -12.23 -31.04
CA LEU A 119 -17.18 -12.98 -29.99
C LEU A 119 -18.54 -12.35 -29.66
N ASN A 120 -19.58 -13.19 -29.55
CA ASN A 120 -20.88 -12.81 -29.00
C ASN A 120 -20.72 -12.37 -27.53
N PRO A 121 -21.44 -11.33 -27.06
CA PRO A 121 -21.45 -10.91 -25.67
C PRO A 121 -21.56 -12.02 -24.61
N THR A 122 -22.38 -13.05 -24.84
CA THR A 122 -22.55 -14.13 -23.85
C THR A 122 -21.31 -15.02 -23.79
N ASP A 123 -20.74 -15.38 -24.95
CA ASP A 123 -19.57 -16.25 -25.06
C ASP A 123 -18.34 -15.61 -24.40
N ARG A 124 -18.11 -14.32 -24.65
CA ARG A 124 -17.00 -13.59 -24.03
C ARG A 124 -17.12 -13.53 -22.50
N PHE A 125 -18.32 -13.37 -21.96
CA PHE A 125 -18.52 -13.31 -20.51
C PHE A 125 -18.25 -14.67 -19.88
N HIS A 126 -18.71 -15.76 -20.49
CA HIS A 126 -18.38 -17.10 -20.02
C HIS A 126 -16.87 -17.40 -20.10
N GLN A 127 -16.21 -16.96 -21.16
CA GLN A 127 -14.76 -17.10 -21.28
C GLN A 127 -14.02 -16.25 -20.21
N ALA A 128 -14.51 -15.04 -19.92
CA ALA A 128 -13.97 -14.22 -18.84
C ALA A 128 -14.14 -14.90 -17.47
N LEU A 129 -15.29 -15.53 -17.19
CA LEU A 129 -15.49 -16.31 -15.96
C LEU A 129 -14.48 -17.45 -15.83
N GLN A 130 -14.19 -18.17 -16.92
CA GLN A 130 -13.21 -19.26 -16.90
C GLN A 130 -11.80 -18.75 -16.55
N LEU A 131 -11.41 -17.62 -17.13
CA LEU A 131 -10.12 -16.98 -16.85
C LEU A 131 -10.05 -16.43 -15.42
N LEU A 132 -11.12 -15.83 -14.91
CA LEU A 132 -11.20 -15.37 -13.51
C LEU A 132 -11.05 -16.53 -12.53
N GLU A 133 -11.68 -17.66 -12.84
CA GLU A 133 -11.60 -18.87 -12.02
C GLU A 133 -10.21 -19.54 -12.11
N GLN A 134 -9.53 -19.49 -13.26
CA GLN A 134 -8.12 -19.88 -13.37
C GLN A 134 -7.21 -18.97 -12.54
N ALA A 135 -7.35 -17.65 -12.71
CA ALA A 135 -6.60 -16.67 -11.94
C ALA A 135 -6.80 -16.83 -10.43
N ARG A 136 -8.03 -17.11 -10.00
CA ARG A 136 -8.36 -17.38 -8.60
C ARG A 136 -7.62 -18.60 -8.07
N ARG A 137 -7.64 -19.72 -8.82
CA ARG A 137 -6.94 -20.94 -8.44
C ARG A 137 -5.44 -20.70 -8.31
N ASP A 138 -4.84 -20.04 -9.28
CA ASP A 138 -3.42 -19.74 -9.27
C ASP A 138 -3.04 -18.80 -8.12
N ALA A 139 -3.80 -17.71 -7.94
CA ALA A 139 -3.57 -16.77 -6.85
C ALA A 139 -3.82 -17.37 -5.46
N SER A 140 -4.55 -18.47 -5.34
CA SER A 140 -4.84 -19.16 -4.08
C SER A 140 -3.75 -20.13 -3.61
N HIS A 141 -2.63 -20.22 -4.34
CA HIS A 141 -1.53 -21.11 -3.97
C HIS A 141 -1.01 -20.80 -2.56
N ARG A 142 -0.55 -21.81 -1.83
CA ARG A 142 -0.17 -21.63 -0.42
C ARG A 142 1.00 -20.65 -0.29
N GLU A 143 0.83 -19.69 0.63
CA GLU A 143 1.86 -18.73 1.04
C GLU A 143 2.24 -18.93 2.51
N ASP A 144 3.53 -18.87 2.77
CA ASP A 144 4.09 -19.02 4.12
C ASP A 144 4.41 -17.66 4.77
N ASP A 145 4.74 -16.65 3.98
CA ASP A 145 5.03 -15.32 4.47
C ASP A 145 3.74 -14.56 4.85
N PRO A 146 3.62 -14.03 6.10
CA PRO A 146 2.40 -13.34 6.55
C PRO A 146 2.03 -12.12 5.72
N TRP A 147 3.01 -11.35 5.22
CA TRP A 147 2.77 -10.19 4.38
C TRP A 147 2.24 -10.62 3.00
N VAL A 148 2.79 -11.70 2.43
CA VAL A 148 2.28 -12.27 1.17
C VAL A 148 0.86 -12.83 1.33
N ARG A 149 0.54 -13.45 2.48
CA ARG A 149 -0.82 -13.92 2.78
C ARG A 149 -1.85 -12.81 2.82
N ASP A 150 -1.49 -11.66 3.40
CA ASP A 150 -2.35 -10.48 3.43
C ASP A 150 -2.57 -9.90 2.02
N LEU A 151 -1.51 -9.84 1.20
CA LEU A 151 -1.59 -9.50 -0.22
C LEU A 151 -2.51 -10.47 -1.00
N GLN A 152 -2.31 -11.77 -0.81
CA GLN A 152 -3.16 -12.81 -1.41
C GLN A 152 -4.63 -12.60 -1.06
N GLY A 153 -4.94 -12.29 0.20
CA GLY A 153 -6.32 -12.02 0.64
C GLY A 153 -6.96 -10.88 -0.14
N ARG A 154 -6.26 -9.76 -0.33
CA ARG A 154 -6.76 -8.62 -1.12
C ARG A 154 -6.93 -8.96 -2.59
N ILE A 155 -5.97 -9.68 -3.17
CA ILE A 155 -6.05 -10.15 -4.56
C ILE A 155 -7.30 -11.02 -4.75
N LEU A 156 -7.47 -12.06 -3.93
CA LEU A 156 -8.59 -12.98 -4.04
C LEU A 156 -9.93 -12.27 -3.86
N HIS A 157 -10.01 -11.30 -2.95
CA HIS A 157 -11.20 -10.48 -2.79
C HIS A 157 -11.60 -9.77 -4.09
N HIS A 158 -10.66 -9.11 -4.76
CA HIS A 158 -10.94 -8.44 -6.03
C HIS A 158 -11.30 -9.41 -7.17
N ILE A 159 -10.69 -10.60 -7.20
CA ILE A 159 -11.05 -11.64 -8.18
C ILE A 159 -12.49 -12.14 -7.94
N ASP A 160 -12.86 -12.36 -6.67
CA ASP A 160 -14.21 -12.80 -6.29
C ASP A 160 -15.27 -11.74 -6.62
N ASP A 161 -14.94 -10.45 -6.44
CA ASP A 161 -15.79 -9.33 -6.84
C ASP A 161 -16.01 -9.27 -8.35
N ALA A 162 -14.92 -9.42 -9.13
CA ALA A 162 -15.00 -9.48 -10.58
C ALA A 162 -15.85 -10.67 -11.07
N HIS A 163 -15.70 -11.82 -10.42
CA HIS A 163 -16.45 -13.03 -10.73
C HIS A 163 -17.96 -12.82 -10.54
N ARG A 164 -18.38 -12.27 -9.39
CA ARG A 164 -19.79 -11.96 -9.10
C ARG A 164 -20.37 -10.93 -10.06
N ALA A 165 -19.64 -9.84 -10.34
CA ALA A 165 -20.09 -8.81 -11.28
C ALA A 165 -20.25 -9.37 -12.70
N THR A 166 -19.34 -10.24 -13.15
CA THR A 166 -19.46 -10.90 -14.47
C THR A 166 -20.68 -11.83 -14.53
N GLN A 167 -20.98 -12.57 -13.46
CA GLN A 167 -22.19 -13.39 -13.41
C GLN A 167 -23.47 -12.53 -13.50
N GLN A 168 -23.49 -11.37 -12.82
CA GLN A 168 -24.61 -10.44 -12.90
C GLN A 168 -24.77 -9.86 -14.31
N ALA A 169 -23.66 -9.48 -14.96
CA ALA A 169 -23.68 -8.99 -16.33
C ALA A 169 -24.25 -10.01 -17.33
N ILE A 170 -23.97 -11.31 -17.15
CA ILE A 170 -24.59 -12.39 -17.95
C ILE A 170 -26.10 -12.45 -17.69
N ALA A 171 -26.50 -12.45 -16.41
CA ALA A 171 -27.91 -12.51 -16.05
C ALA A 171 -28.72 -11.33 -16.63
N ASP A 172 -28.11 -10.15 -16.68
CA ASP A 172 -28.71 -8.93 -17.23
C ASP A 172 -28.73 -8.93 -18.76
N ALA A 173 -27.70 -9.46 -19.42
CA ALA A 173 -27.65 -9.59 -20.88
C ALA A 173 -28.65 -10.62 -21.45
N LEU A 174 -29.17 -11.53 -20.61
CA LEU A 174 -30.16 -12.55 -20.97
C LEU A 174 -31.61 -12.13 -20.68
N ARG A 175 -31.85 -10.94 -20.13
CA ARG A 175 -33.20 -10.39 -19.93
C ARG A 175 -33.69 -9.66 -21.18
#